data_AF-A0AAW1DE43-F1
#
_entry.id   AF-A0AAW1DE43-F1
#
_cell.length_a   1.000
_cell.length_b   1.000
_cell.length_c   1.000
_cell.angle_alpha   90.00
_cell.angle_beta   90.00
_cell.angle_gamma   90.00
#
_symmetry.space_group_name_H-M   'P 1'
#
loop_
_entity.id
_entity.type
_entity.pdbx_description
1 polymer ?
#
loop_
_entity_poly.entity_id
_entity_poly.type
_entity_poly.pdbx_seq_one_letter_code
_entity_poly.pdbx_strand_id
1 'polypeptide(L)'
;MLISLEEEEQESNLPLKRTKQSYGFSDGYVQISVDNINFLKDRSVTDIVFSPHNPNTIMTSHRAAKETGDTFVDQYYARSIICVWSILEPSQPLKMLVAPCQISATCFDDTVLNLIYAGLTDGTVCLWDISEPIDVHQQNMFVDMPVLRSPTYCTYDINEDIHLSTVTAIKSIGYGKSASKSGSSMAPSRLISLSEDGKMIVWTVIQLSEPPMMAEKQAMIELGIAYWGRVKLVFASLLNPLKYLKNLSDMSWGIQLLCMVRTMSESVNLLIGSNVGKIVHMHVSGAAVQPVPVFKNASGKEKC
;
A
#
# COMPACT_ATOMS: atom_id res chain seq x y z
N MET A 1 -15.95 0.11 -27.87
CA MET A 1 -17.38 0.19 -27.50
C MET A 1 -17.79 -1.03 -26.68
N LEU A 2 -16.94 -1.48 -25.74
CA LEU A 2 -17.14 -2.69 -24.92
C LEU A 2 -17.05 -2.39 -23.42
N ILE A 3 -16.73 -1.15 -23.04
CA ILE A 3 -16.58 -0.71 -21.65
C ILE A 3 -17.93 -0.19 -21.10
N SER A 4 -18.89 0.12 -21.97
CA SER A 4 -20.14 0.80 -21.61
C SER A 4 -21.28 -0.13 -21.20
N LEU A 5 -21.05 -1.45 -21.13
CA LEU A 5 -22.08 -2.45 -20.76
C LEU A 5 -21.85 -3.09 -19.39
N GLU A 6 -20.70 -2.89 -18.74
CA GLU A 6 -20.45 -3.38 -17.38
C GLU A 6 -20.81 -2.35 -16.29
N GLU A 7 -21.10 -1.11 -16.67
CA GLU A 7 -21.58 -0.03 -15.77
C GLU A 7 -23.12 0.12 -15.78
N GLU A 8 -23.88 -0.91 -16.17
CA GLU A 8 -25.29 -0.97 -15.76
C GLU A 8 -25.33 -1.24 -14.26
N GLU A 9 -26.04 -0.37 -13.52
CA GLU A 9 -26.21 -0.36 -12.07
C GLU A 9 -26.27 -1.79 -11.48
N GLN A 10 -25.13 -2.30 -10.99
CA GLN A 10 -25.08 -3.48 -10.16
C GLN A 10 -25.67 -3.12 -8.79
N GLU A 11 -27.00 -3.00 -8.72
CA GLU A 11 -27.73 -3.07 -7.45
C GLU A 11 -27.51 -4.48 -6.87
N SER A 12 -26.51 -4.61 -6.00
CA SER A 12 -26.26 -5.87 -5.32
C SER A 12 -27.39 -6.13 -4.31
N ASN A 13 -28.26 -7.09 -4.60
CA ASN A 13 -29.26 -7.63 -3.67
C ASN A 13 -28.60 -8.51 -2.60
N LEU A 14 -27.61 -7.99 -1.87
CA LEU A 14 -26.93 -8.71 -0.81
C LEU A 14 -27.81 -8.74 0.45
N PRO A 15 -28.14 -9.93 0.99
CA PRO A 15 -28.96 -10.02 2.19
C PRO A 15 -28.17 -9.51 3.40
N LEU A 16 -28.68 -8.46 4.05
CA LEU A 16 -28.11 -7.92 5.27
C LEU A 16 -28.33 -8.88 6.44
N LYS A 17 -27.25 -9.20 7.16
CA LYS A 17 -27.34 -9.90 8.45
C LYS A 17 -27.67 -8.88 9.53
N ARG A 18 -28.62 -9.20 10.41
CA ARG A 18 -28.99 -8.32 11.53
C ARG A 18 -27.90 -8.31 12.58
N THR A 19 -27.56 -7.10 13.04
CA THR A 19 -26.65 -6.91 14.16
C THR A 19 -27.36 -7.19 15.48
N LYS A 20 -26.70 -7.88 16.42
CA LYS A 20 -27.26 -8.13 17.78
C LYS A 20 -27.46 -6.84 18.57
N GLN A 21 -26.65 -5.83 18.30
CA GLN A 21 -26.73 -4.48 18.87
C GLN A 21 -27.29 -3.53 17.81
N SER A 22 -28.34 -2.79 18.15
CA SER A 22 -28.85 -1.71 17.30
C SER A 22 -27.98 -0.48 17.50
N TYR A 23 -27.30 -0.06 16.44
CA TYR A 23 -26.48 1.15 16.46
C TYR A 23 -27.25 2.42 16.06
N GLY A 24 -28.54 2.31 15.72
CA GLY A 24 -29.40 3.45 15.35
C GLY A 24 -29.10 4.09 13.98
N PHE A 25 -27.96 3.78 13.35
CA PHE A 25 -27.56 4.26 12.02
C PHE A 25 -27.38 3.15 10.98
N SER A 26 -27.62 1.89 11.36
CA SER A 26 -27.35 0.72 10.51
C SER A 26 -28.42 -0.36 10.71
N ASP A 27 -28.93 -0.89 9.59
CA ASP A 27 -29.91 -1.96 9.55
C ASP A 27 -29.28 -3.37 9.64
N GLY A 28 -27.95 -3.46 9.55
CA GLY A 28 -27.23 -4.73 9.55
C GLY A 28 -25.82 -4.62 8.98
N TYR A 29 -25.25 -5.76 8.62
CA TYR A 29 -23.92 -5.86 8.01
C TYR A 29 -23.85 -6.93 6.94
N VAL A 30 -22.91 -6.76 6.02
CA VAL A 30 -22.46 -7.79 5.07
C VAL A 30 -21.17 -8.36 5.61
N GLN A 31 -21.06 -9.69 5.62
CA GLN A 31 -19.86 -10.38 6.06
C GLN A 31 -19.04 -10.80 4.85
N ILE A 32 -17.77 -10.38 4.83
CA ILE A 32 -16.79 -10.86 3.86
C ILE A 32 -16.38 -12.28 4.26
N SER A 33 -16.41 -13.20 3.29
CA SER A 33 -16.28 -14.64 3.52
C SER A 33 -14.82 -15.08 3.69
N VAL A 34 -14.03 -14.36 4.49
CA VAL A 34 -12.61 -14.69 4.77
C VAL A 34 -12.48 -16.11 5.34
N ASP A 35 -13.31 -16.47 6.32
CA ASP A 35 -13.27 -17.77 7.00
C ASP A 35 -13.66 -18.96 6.11
N ASN A 36 -14.41 -18.71 5.03
CA ASN A 36 -14.88 -19.75 4.11
C ASN A 36 -13.83 -20.10 3.05
N ILE A 37 -12.76 -19.31 2.94
CA ILE A 37 -11.69 -19.54 1.98
C ILE A 37 -10.57 -20.25 2.73
N ASN A 38 -10.37 -21.52 2.43
CA ASN A 38 -9.40 -22.39 3.11
C ASN A 38 -8.02 -21.74 3.28
N PHE A 39 -7.59 -20.96 2.29
CA PHE A 39 -6.29 -20.31 2.28
C PHE A 39 -6.19 -19.04 3.18
N LEU A 40 -7.32 -18.39 3.46
CA LEU A 40 -7.40 -17.22 4.33
C LEU A 40 -7.84 -17.56 5.75
N LYS A 41 -8.38 -18.77 5.93
CA LYS A 41 -8.79 -19.29 7.24
C LYS A 41 -7.63 -19.21 8.24
N ASP A 42 -7.95 -18.85 9.47
CA ASP A 42 -7.02 -18.74 10.61
C ASP A 42 -5.95 -17.64 10.47
N ARG A 43 -6.07 -16.76 9.46
CA ARG A 43 -5.22 -15.56 9.33
C ARG A 43 -5.90 -14.35 9.94
N SER A 44 -5.14 -13.59 10.72
CA SER A 44 -5.60 -12.31 11.23
C SER A 44 -5.49 -11.23 10.13
N VAL A 45 -6.56 -10.48 9.93
CA VAL A 45 -6.55 -9.25 9.15
C VAL A 45 -5.78 -8.18 9.94
N THR A 46 -4.77 -7.58 9.33
CA THR A 46 -3.90 -6.57 9.97
C THR A 46 -4.18 -5.15 9.49
N ASP A 47 -4.68 -4.99 8.26
CA ASP A 47 -4.95 -3.68 7.65
C ASP A 47 -6.13 -3.77 6.69
N ILE A 48 -6.88 -2.68 6.55
CA ILE A 48 -8.01 -2.54 5.63
C ILE A 48 -7.94 -1.17 4.99
N VAL A 49 -7.91 -1.13 3.65
CA VAL A 49 -7.78 0.10 2.88
C VAL A 49 -8.86 0.15 1.80
N PHE A 50 -9.59 1.26 1.73
CA PHE A 50 -10.55 1.51 0.66
C PHE A 50 -9.85 2.00 -0.60
N SER A 51 -10.31 1.56 -1.76
CA SER A 51 -9.80 2.06 -3.03
C SER A 51 -10.21 3.53 -3.21
N PRO A 52 -9.27 4.42 -3.56
CA PRO A 52 -9.60 5.81 -3.90
C PRO A 52 -10.33 5.93 -5.24
N HIS A 53 -10.29 4.88 -6.07
CA HIS A 53 -10.83 4.89 -7.43
C HIS A 53 -12.21 4.23 -7.55
N ASN A 54 -12.54 3.31 -6.64
CA ASN A 54 -13.82 2.60 -6.66
C ASN A 54 -14.31 2.40 -5.22
N PRO A 55 -15.43 3.02 -4.81
CA PRO A 55 -15.96 2.89 -3.45
C PRO A 55 -16.38 1.46 -3.10
N ASN A 56 -16.66 0.64 -4.12
CA ASN A 56 -17.03 -0.76 -3.95
C ASN A 56 -15.82 -1.69 -3.82
N THR A 57 -14.59 -1.17 -3.92
CA THR A 57 -13.38 -1.98 -3.83
C THR A 57 -12.66 -1.73 -2.52
N ILE A 58 -12.34 -2.81 -1.81
CA ILE A 58 -11.51 -2.75 -0.60
C ILE A 58 -10.33 -3.69 -0.70
N MET A 59 -9.28 -3.37 0.02
CA MET A 59 -8.09 -4.18 0.19
C MET A 59 -7.98 -4.60 1.65
N THR A 60 -7.65 -5.86 1.88
CA THR A 60 -7.40 -6.42 3.20
C THR A 60 -6.04 -7.09 3.22
N SER A 61 -5.26 -6.82 4.27
CA SER A 61 -3.95 -7.43 4.47
C SER A 61 -4.05 -8.51 5.53
N HIS A 62 -3.48 -9.68 5.25
CA HIS A 62 -3.58 -10.88 6.08
C HIS A 62 -2.18 -11.32 6.51
N ARG A 63 -2.05 -11.66 7.79
CA ARG A 63 -0.79 -12.17 8.34
C ARG A 63 -0.39 -13.50 7.68
N ALA A 64 0.91 -13.76 7.68
CA ALA A 64 1.46 -15.09 7.45
C ALA A 64 0.78 -16.13 8.38
N ALA A 65 0.54 -17.33 7.87
CA ALA A 65 0.00 -18.43 8.66
C ALA A 65 1.01 -18.82 9.77
N LYS A 66 0.52 -19.12 10.98
CA LYS A 66 1.37 -19.41 12.15
C LYS A 66 2.05 -20.78 12.10
N GLU A 67 1.46 -21.73 11.38
CA GLU A 67 1.95 -23.10 11.26
C GLU A 67 2.04 -23.44 9.79
N THR A 68 3.26 -23.59 9.30
CA THR A 68 3.52 -24.10 7.96
C THR A 68 4.42 -25.30 8.11
N GLY A 69 3.97 -26.47 7.64
CA GLY A 69 4.84 -27.62 7.51
C GLY A 69 6.02 -27.35 6.57
N ASP A 70 6.84 -28.37 6.35
CA ASP A 70 8.05 -28.22 5.52
C ASP A 70 7.79 -28.40 4.02
N THR A 71 6.54 -28.61 3.59
CA THR A 71 6.25 -28.83 2.17
C THR A 71 6.29 -27.54 1.36
N PHE A 72 6.50 -27.65 0.04
CA PHE A 72 6.42 -26.50 -0.86
C PHE A 72 5.07 -25.77 -0.77
N VAL A 73 3.98 -26.52 -0.59
CA VAL A 73 2.62 -25.99 -0.45
C VAL A 73 2.51 -25.19 0.85
N ASP A 74 3.06 -25.72 1.95
CA ASP A 74 3.08 -25.02 3.23
C ASP A 74 3.87 -23.71 3.14
N GLN A 75 5.06 -23.73 2.51
CA GLN A 75 5.87 -22.52 2.32
C GLN A 75 5.22 -21.50 1.39
N TYR A 76 4.54 -21.97 0.33
CA TYR A 76 3.74 -21.12 -0.54
C TYR A 76 2.64 -20.43 0.27
N TYR A 77 2.05 -21.16 1.21
CA TYR A 77 1.05 -20.66 2.12
C TYR A 77 1.61 -19.90 3.34
N ALA A 78 2.89 -19.97 3.65
CA ALA A 78 3.48 -19.24 4.78
C ALA A 78 3.53 -17.72 4.57
N ARG A 79 3.32 -17.26 3.34
CA ARG A 79 3.49 -15.86 2.97
C ARG A 79 2.33 -14.99 3.45
N SER A 80 2.60 -13.70 3.62
CA SER A 80 1.56 -12.72 3.90
C SER A 80 0.83 -12.32 2.62
N ILE A 81 -0.44 -11.99 2.73
CA ILE A 81 -1.35 -11.88 1.57
C ILE A 81 -2.10 -10.56 1.61
N ILE A 82 -2.33 -10.02 0.43
CA ILE A 82 -3.25 -8.92 0.19
C ILE A 82 -4.41 -9.45 -0.63
N CYS A 83 -5.64 -9.28 -0.15
CA CYS A 83 -6.84 -9.61 -0.90
C CYS A 83 -7.55 -8.33 -1.33
N VAL A 84 -7.83 -8.22 -2.62
CA VAL A 84 -8.67 -7.15 -3.19
C VAL A 84 -10.08 -7.71 -3.36
N TRP A 85 -11.07 -7.04 -2.79
CA TRP A 85 -12.46 -7.47 -2.76
C TRP A 85 -13.36 -6.46 -3.45
N SER A 86 -14.44 -6.96 -4.05
CA SER A 86 -15.64 -6.17 -4.32
C SER A 86 -16.59 -6.33 -3.14
N ILE A 87 -17.12 -5.22 -2.62
CA ILE A 87 -18.17 -5.28 -1.58
C ILE A 87 -19.48 -5.83 -2.14
N LEU A 88 -19.68 -5.77 -3.45
CA LEU A 88 -20.83 -6.33 -4.15
C LEU A 88 -20.73 -7.87 -4.27
N GLU A 89 -19.52 -8.42 -4.22
CA GLU A 89 -19.24 -9.86 -4.30
C GLU A 89 -18.33 -10.31 -3.13
N PRO A 90 -18.84 -10.35 -1.89
CA PRO A 90 -18.05 -10.63 -0.69
C PRO A 90 -17.70 -12.12 -0.49
N SER A 91 -18.08 -12.98 -1.44
CA SER A 91 -17.88 -14.44 -1.35
C SER A 91 -16.44 -14.85 -1.64
N GLN A 92 -15.76 -14.16 -2.56
CA GLN A 92 -14.37 -14.41 -2.95
C GLN A 92 -13.65 -13.10 -3.30
N PRO A 93 -12.33 -13.02 -3.06
CA PRO A 93 -11.56 -11.86 -3.48
C PRO A 93 -11.43 -11.83 -5.01
N LEU A 94 -11.49 -10.64 -5.58
CA LEU A 94 -11.22 -10.40 -6.99
C LEU A 94 -9.79 -10.81 -7.36
N LYS A 95 -8.84 -10.49 -6.48
CA LYS A 95 -7.40 -10.76 -6.67
C LYS A 95 -6.73 -11.06 -5.35
N MET A 96 -5.78 -11.99 -5.36
CA MET A 96 -4.91 -12.32 -4.23
C MET A 96 -3.46 -12.06 -4.61
N LEU A 97 -2.80 -11.21 -3.82
CA LEU A 97 -1.41 -10.83 -3.99
C LEU A 97 -0.61 -11.40 -2.84
N VAL A 98 0.62 -11.81 -3.11
CA VAL A 98 1.50 -12.42 -2.11
C VAL A 98 2.77 -11.61 -1.94
N ALA A 99 3.17 -11.38 -0.70
CA ALA A 99 4.41 -10.69 -0.37
C ALA A 99 5.48 -11.69 0.15
N PRO A 100 6.78 -11.42 -0.10
CA PRO A 100 7.85 -12.31 0.33
C PRO A 100 8.05 -12.35 1.86
N CYS A 101 7.70 -11.27 2.56
CA CYS A 101 7.80 -11.13 4.01
C CYS A 101 6.47 -10.62 4.59
N GLN A 102 6.38 -10.43 5.91
CA GLN A 102 5.17 -9.94 6.57
C GLN A 102 4.86 -8.50 6.17
N ILE A 103 3.66 -8.27 5.65
CA ILE A 103 3.16 -6.92 5.33
C ILE A 103 2.93 -6.15 6.64
N SER A 104 3.43 -4.92 6.68
CA SER A 104 3.27 -3.98 7.80
C SER A 104 2.46 -2.74 7.43
N ALA A 105 2.46 -2.33 6.16
CA ALA A 105 1.66 -1.19 5.69
C ALA A 105 1.25 -1.39 4.24
N THR A 106 0.04 -0.94 3.87
CA THR A 106 -0.45 -1.01 2.49
C THR A 106 -1.14 0.27 2.03
N CYS A 107 -1.12 0.53 0.72
CA CYS A 107 -1.98 1.55 0.12
C CYS A 107 -2.21 1.30 -1.38
N PHE A 108 -3.31 1.82 -1.90
CA PHE A 108 -3.49 2.01 -3.34
C PHE A 108 -2.68 3.22 -3.81
N ASP A 109 -2.38 3.29 -5.10
CA ASP A 109 -2.01 4.55 -5.74
C ASP A 109 -3.24 5.45 -5.87
N ASP A 110 -3.10 6.75 -5.58
CA ASP A 110 -4.20 7.71 -5.64
C ASP A 110 -4.51 8.19 -7.08
N THR A 111 -3.64 7.88 -8.04
CA THR A 111 -3.65 8.48 -9.38
C THR A 111 -3.56 7.49 -10.52
N VAL A 112 -2.73 6.47 -10.39
CA VAL A 112 -2.59 5.39 -11.35
C VAL A 112 -3.53 4.28 -10.92
N LEU A 113 -4.50 3.97 -11.77
CA LEU A 113 -5.38 2.84 -11.56
C LEU A 113 -4.55 1.56 -11.45
N ASN A 114 -5.06 0.59 -10.69
CA ASN A 114 -4.49 -0.76 -10.60
C ASN A 114 -3.11 -0.89 -9.94
N LEU A 115 -2.55 0.17 -9.34
CA LEU A 115 -1.31 0.03 -8.57
C LEU A 115 -1.59 -0.12 -7.07
N ILE A 116 -0.92 -1.09 -6.46
CA ILE A 116 -0.93 -1.36 -5.02
C ILE A 116 0.51 -1.37 -4.52
N TYR A 117 0.72 -0.77 -3.35
CA TYR A 117 2.00 -0.71 -2.68
C TYR A 117 1.91 -1.36 -1.30
N ALA A 118 2.97 -2.06 -0.90
CA ALA A 118 3.12 -2.56 0.46
C ALA A 118 4.53 -2.33 0.98
N GLY A 119 4.61 -1.95 2.25
CA GLY A 119 5.81 -2.01 3.05
C GLY A 119 5.84 -3.29 3.88
N LEU A 120 7.02 -3.90 3.99
CA LEU A 120 7.23 -5.14 4.73
C LEU A 120 8.04 -4.91 6.02
N THR A 121 8.02 -5.91 6.89
CA THR A 121 8.76 -5.89 8.17
C THR A 121 10.28 -5.93 8.00
N ASP A 122 10.78 -6.42 6.87
CA ASP A 122 12.21 -6.46 6.54
C ASP A 122 12.73 -5.18 5.86
N GLY A 123 11.88 -4.16 5.68
CA GLY A 123 12.23 -2.92 4.99
C GLY A 123 11.93 -2.92 3.50
N THR A 124 11.59 -4.06 2.91
CA THR A 124 11.25 -4.13 1.48
C THR A 124 9.97 -3.34 1.19
N VAL A 125 9.98 -2.61 0.08
CA VAL A 125 8.77 -2.04 -0.52
C VAL A 125 8.42 -2.82 -1.77
N CYS A 126 7.20 -3.34 -1.81
CA CYS A 126 6.65 -4.10 -2.92
C CYS A 126 5.60 -3.28 -3.68
N LEU A 127 5.51 -3.53 -4.97
CA LEU A 127 4.59 -2.91 -5.89
C LEU A 127 3.94 -4.00 -6.75
N TRP A 128 2.62 -3.92 -6.91
CA TRP A 128 1.85 -4.77 -7.81
C TRP A 128 1.08 -3.92 -8.81
N ASP A 129 1.13 -4.33 -10.08
CA ASP A 129 0.16 -3.93 -11.10
C ASP A 129 -0.93 -4.99 -11.19
N ILE A 130 -2.11 -4.69 -10.65
CA ILE A 130 -3.21 -5.65 -10.67
C ILE A 130 -3.84 -5.79 -12.06
N SER A 131 -3.51 -4.94 -13.03
CA SER A 131 -3.99 -5.09 -14.42
C SER A 131 -3.27 -6.22 -15.18
N GLU A 132 -2.19 -6.76 -14.62
CA GLU A 132 -1.44 -7.86 -15.21
C GLU A 132 -2.34 -9.09 -15.50
N PRO A 133 -2.17 -9.77 -16.65
CA PRO A 133 -2.92 -10.99 -16.95
C PRO A 133 -2.69 -12.07 -15.90
N ILE A 134 -3.69 -12.91 -15.63
CA ILE A 134 -3.54 -13.98 -14.62
C ILE A 134 -2.44 -14.98 -15.02
N ASP A 135 -2.27 -15.23 -16.33
CA ASP A 135 -1.36 -16.23 -16.89
C ASP A 135 0.11 -15.97 -16.55
N VAL A 136 0.51 -14.70 -16.38
CA VAL A 136 1.92 -14.38 -16.04
C VAL A 136 2.27 -14.78 -14.60
N HIS A 137 1.26 -14.95 -13.75
CA HIS A 137 1.39 -15.35 -12.36
C HIS A 137 1.06 -16.83 -12.12
N GLN A 138 0.49 -17.52 -13.12
CA GLN A 138 0.26 -18.95 -13.04
C GLN A 138 1.60 -19.68 -13.01
N GLN A 139 2.07 -19.96 -11.80
CA GLN A 139 3.05 -21.01 -11.60
C GLN A 139 2.34 -22.33 -11.92
N ASN A 140 3.02 -23.32 -12.50
CA ASN A 140 2.47 -24.65 -12.80
C ASN A 140 2.03 -25.36 -11.50
N MET A 141 0.90 -24.94 -10.94
CA MET A 141 0.38 -25.35 -9.65
C MET A 141 -0.52 -26.56 -9.83
N PHE A 142 -0.64 -27.35 -8.76
CA PHE A 142 -1.64 -28.40 -8.67
C PHE A 142 -3.03 -27.84 -8.98
N VAL A 143 -3.84 -28.64 -9.69
CA VAL A 143 -5.27 -28.38 -9.93
C VAL A 143 -5.93 -28.13 -8.57
N ASP A 144 -6.65 -27.01 -8.41
CA ASP A 144 -7.34 -26.51 -7.19
C ASP A 144 -6.62 -25.46 -6.32
N MET A 145 -5.42 -25.01 -6.67
CA MET A 145 -4.78 -23.89 -5.95
C MET A 145 -5.23 -22.53 -6.47
N PRO A 146 -5.54 -21.55 -5.59
CA PRO A 146 -5.79 -20.19 -6.05
C PRO A 146 -4.53 -19.56 -6.61
N VAL A 147 -4.67 -18.76 -7.68
CA VAL A 147 -3.53 -18.04 -8.27
C VAL A 147 -3.13 -16.87 -7.36
N LEU A 148 -1.93 -16.94 -6.78
CA LEU A 148 -1.35 -15.82 -6.05
C LEU A 148 -0.43 -15.00 -6.95
N ARG A 149 -0.69 -13.69 -6.99
CA ARG A 149 0.08 -12.73 -7.79
C ARG A 149 1.31 -12.27 -7.04
N SER A 150 2.48 -12.61 -7.58
CA SER A 150 3.76 -12.11 -7.07
C SER A 150 3.93 -10.61 -7.37
N PRO A 151 4.77 -9.89 -6.61
CA PRO A 151 5.02 -8.47 -6.87
C PRO A 151 5.56 -8.23 -8.27
N THR A 152 5.10 -7.14 -8.90
CA THR A 152 5.66 -6.64 -10.16
C THR A 152 7.06 -6.07 -9.95
N TYR A 153 7.26 -5.40 -8.80
CA TYR A 153 8.55 -4.86 -8.40
C TYR A 153 8.72 -4.96 -6.88
N CYS A 154 9.94 -5.30 -6.45
CA CYS A 154 10.39 -5.19 -5.07
C CYS A 154 11.65 -4.33 -5.03
N THR A 155 11.77 -3.45 -4.04
CA THR A 155 13.06 -2.82 -3.76
C THR A 155 14.08 -3.90 -3.40
N TYR A 156 15.29 -3.78 -3.94
CA TYR A 156 16.36 -4.74 -3.72
C TYR A 156 17.62 -4.01 -3.24
N ASP A 157 18.33 -4.62 -2.29
CA ASP A 157 19.43 -3.99 -1.55
C ASP A 157 20.76 -4.09 -2.29
N ILE A 158 21.17 -2.99 -2.94
CA ILE A 158 22.52 -2.89 -3.55
C ILE A 158 23.20 -1.58 -3.17
N ASN A 159 22.44 -0.52 -2.88
CA ASN A 159 22.97 0.85 -2.81
C ASN A 159 22.67 1.60 -1.50
N GLU A 160 22.41 0.92 -0.37
CA GLU A 160 22.14 1.52 0.98
C GLU A 160 20.93 2.48 1.10
N ASP A 161 20.32 2.87 -0.03
CA ASP A 161 19.22 3.83 -0.14
C ASP A 161 17.82 3.20 0.07
N ILE A 162 17.74 1.98 0.62
CA ILE A 162 16.50 1.32 0.97
C ILE A 162 16.25 1.34 2.49
N HIS A 163 15.04 0.95 2.90
CA HIS A 163 14.77 0.73 4.33
C HIS A 163 15.39 -0.59 4.77
N LEU A 164 15.98 -0.58 5.97
CA LEU A 164 16.54 -1.78 6.63
C LEU A 164 15.71 -2.18 7.86
N SER A 165 14.78 -1.33 8.27
CA SER A 165 13.86 -1.55 9.38
C SER A 165 12.42 -1.61 8.86
N THR A 166 11.49 -2.13 9.66
CA THR A 166 10.08 -2.29 9.28
C THR A 166 9.49 -1.01 8.68
N VAL A 167 8.83 -1.15 7.54
CA VAL A 167 8.12 -0.03 6.89
C VAL A 167 6.78 0.16 7.61
N THR A 168 6.70 1.13 8.53
CA THR A 168 5.52 1.34 9.37
C THR A 168 4.39 2.08 8.67
N ALA A 169 4.68 2.82 7.60
CA ALA A 169 3.63 3.45 6.81
C ALA A 169 4.04 3.64 5.35
N ILE A 170 3.05 3.55 4.46
CA ILE A 170 3.18 3.81 3.03
C ILE A 170 1.99 4.62 2.54
N LYS A 171 2.23 5.67 1.76
CA LYS A 171 1.18 6.56 1.24
C LYS A 171 1.51 7.05 -0.17
N SER A 172 0.53 6.96 -1.05
CA SER A 172 0.57 7.63 -2.34
C SER A 172 0.51 9.15 -2.17
N ILE A 173 1.28 9.85 -2.99
CA ILE A 173 1.23 11.31 -3.15
C ILE A 173 0.43 11.67 -4.41
N GLY A 174 0.48 10.81 -5.43
CA GLY A 174 -0.04 11.08 -6.76
C GLY A 174 0.88 11.99 -7.59
N TYR A 175 0.31 12.63 -8.61
CA TYR A 175 1.03 13.51 -9.52
C TYR A 175 1.47 14.81 -8.85
N GLY A 176 2.73 15.19 -9.03
CA GLY A 176 3.21 16.51 -8.65
C GLY A 176 2.54 17.60 -9.49
N LYS A 177 2.11 18.71 -8.86
CA LYS A 177 1.49 19.89 -9.51
C LYS A 177 2.35 20.61 -10.58
N SER A 178 3.53 20.09 -10.94
CA SER A 178 4.36 20.69 -12.00
C SER A 178 3.91 20.32 -13.42
N ALA A 179 2.84 19.54 -13.58
CA ALA A 179 2.43 18.95 -14.87
C ALA A 179 1.31 19.67 -15.64
N SER A 180 0.95 20.90 -15.28
CA SER A 180 -0.03 21.69 -16.06
C SER A 180 0.61 22.96 -16.61
N LYS A 181 1.40 22.80 -17.69
CA LYS A 181 1.72 23.88 -18.65
C LYS A 181 2.31 23.42 -19.99
N SER A 182 2.62 22.13 -20.17
CA SER A 182 2.97 21.57 -21.48
C SER A 182 2.15 20.32 -21.74
N GLY A 183 1.31 20.35 -22.77
CA GLY A 183 0.54 19.19 -23.20
C GLY A 183 1.46 18.01 -23.52
N SER A 184 0.97 16.81 -23.18
CA SER A 184 1.45 15.46 -23.57
C SER A 184 2.31 14.62 -22.62
N SER A 185 2.65 15.06 -21.40
CA SER A 185 3.27 14.14 -20.42
C SER A 185 2.69 14.34 -19.01
N MET A 186 1.89 13.37 -18.57
CA MET A 186 1.42 13.28 -17.19
C MET A 186 2.65 13.07 -16.29
N ALA A 187 2.83 13.89 -15.27
CA ALA A 187 3.93 13.70 -14.32
C ALA A 187 3.88 12.28 -13.73
N PRO A 188 5.02 11.68 -13.37
CA PRO A 188 5.00 10.38 -12.71
C PRO A 188 4.32 10.48 -11.33
N SER A 189 3.58 9.43 -10.96
CA SER A 189 3.06 9.29 -9.59
C SER A 189 4.23 9.16 -8.61
N ARG A 190 4.00 9.60 -7.37
CA ARG A 190 4.98 9.52 -6.29
C ARG A 190 4.40 8.81 -5.09
N LEU A 191 5.28 8.17 -4.35
CA LEU A 191 4.97 7.33 -3.19
C LEU A 191 5.90 7.71 -2.03
N ILE A 192 5.42 7.64 -0.80
CA ILE A 192 6.25 7.81 0.40
C ILE A 192 6.16 6.55 1.23
N SER A 193 7.31 6.14 1.73
CA SER A 193 7.44 5.05 2.69
C SER A 193 8.20 5.56 3.92
N LEU A 194 7.73 5.15 5.09
CA LEU A 194 8.27 5.51 6.40
C LEU A 194 8.74 4.23 7.08
N SER A 195 9.96 4.25 7.58
CA SER A 195 10.52 3.18 8.39
C SER A 195 10.49 3.53 9.89
N GLU A 196 10.44 2.49 10.71
CA GLU A 196 10.42 2.55 12.17
C GLU A 196 11.60 3.37 12.73
N ASP A 197 12.78 3.24 12.10
CA ASP A 197 14.04 3.91 12.49
C ASP A 197 14.11 5.41 12.13
N GLY A 198 13.04 5.95 11.54
CA GLY A 198 13.00 7.34 11.14
C GLY A 198 13.53 7.63 9.74
N LYS A 199 13.86 6.61 8.95
CA LYS A 199 14.14 6.76 7.53
C LYS A 199 12.81 6.96 6.77
N MET A 200 12.70 8.04 5.99
CA MET A 200 11.53 8.26 5.13
C MET A 200 11.99 8.46 3.69
N ILE A 201 11.54 7.60 2.77
CA ILE A 201 11.96 7.63 1.38
C ILE A 201 10.78 8.05 0.51
N VAL A 202 11.03 9.02 -0.35
CA VAL A 202 10.12 9.38 -1.44
C VAL A 202 10.56 8.67 -2.70
N TRP A 203 9.63 7.95 -3.32
CA TRP A 203 9.79 7.20 -4.54
C TRP A 203 9.06 7.89 -5.69
N THR A 204 9.60 7.73 -6.89
CA THR A 204 8.92 8.05 -8.15
C THR A 204 8.52 6.73 -8.81
N VAL A 205 7.27 6.63 -9.21
CA VAL A 205 6.71 5.47 -9.92
C VAL A 205 6.97 5.67 -11.40
N ILE A 206 7.70 4.74 -12.02
CA ILE A 206 8.05 4.80 -13.44
C ILE A 206 7.40 3.62 -14.16
N GLN A 207 6.69 3.91 -15.24
CA GLN A 207 6.16 2.92 -16.16
C GLN A 207 7.14 2.70 -17.31
N LEU A 208 7.44 1.43 -17.60
CA LEU A 208 8.32 1.00 -18.68
C LEU A 208 7.51 0.80 -19.95
N SER A 209 8.10 1.17 -21.10
CA SER A 209 7.48 0.94 -22.41
C SER A 209 7.41 -0.54 -22.76
N GLU A 210 8.44 -1.31 -22.39
CA GLU A 210 8.56 -2.73 -22.68
C GLU A 210 9.02 -3.50 -21.44
N PRO A 211 8.57 -4.76 -21.28
CA PRO A 211 9.01 -5.61 -20.17
C PRO A 211 10.48 -6.05 -20.35
N PRO A 212 11.19 -6.36 -19.26
CA PRO A 212 12.62 -6.73 -19.29
C PRO A 212 12.95 -7.88 -20.24
N MET A 213 12.04 -8.85 -20.38
CA MET A 213 12.25 -10.03 -21.23
C MET A 213 12.41 -9.70 -22.72
N MET A 214 11.88 -8.56 -23.18
CA MET A 214 11.90 -8.14 -24.59
C MET A 214 13.04 -7.18 -24.91
N ALA A 215 13.73 -6.66 -23.90
CA ALA A 215 14.78 -5.66 -24.08
C ALA A 215 16.12 -6.33 -24.49
N GLU A 216 16.34 -6.52 -25.79
CA GLU A 216 17.54 -7.16 -26.38
C GLU A 216 18.88 -6.54 -25.94
N LYS A 217 18.89 -5.31 -25.39
CA LYS A 217 20.10 -4.56 -25.00
C LYS A 217 20.27 -4.31 -23.50
N GLN A 218 19.35 -4.76 -22.65
CA GLN A 218 19.40 -4.51 -21.20
C GLN A 218 19.51 -5.83 -20.43
N ALA A 219 20.54 -6.63 -20.74
CA ALA A 219 20.87 -7.87 -20.04
C ALA A 219 21.45 -7.66 -18.61
N MET A 220 21.33 -6.45 -18.07
CA MET A 220 21.27 -6.27 -16.62
C MET A 220 19.81 -6.41 -16.25
N ILE A 221 19.42 -7.59 -15.76
CA ILE A 221 18.14 -7.79 -15.06
C ILE A 221 18.01 -6.59 -14.11
N GLU A 222 17.06 -5.67 -14.36
CA GLU A 222 16.83 -4.56 -13.45
C GLU A 222 16.41 -5.19 -12.11
N LEU A 223 17.30 -5.15 -11.13
CA LEU A 223 17.16 -5.95 -9.93
C LEU A 223 15.86 -5.57 -9.20
N GLY A 224 15.08 -6.59 -8.88
CA GLY A 224 13.78 -6.44 -8.20
C GLY A 224 12.55 -6.35 -9.10
N ILE A 225 12.67 -6.19 -10.44
CA ILE A 225 11.51 -6.23 -11.34
C ILE A 225 11.19 -7.66 -11.81
N ALA A 226 9.90 -8.00 -11.89
CA ALA A 226 9.45 -9.25 -12.49
C ALA A 226 9.68 -9.26 -14.01
N TYR A 227 9.86 -10.44 -14.62
CA TYR A 227 10.13 -10.56 -16.06
C TYR A 227 9.01 -10.01 -16.95
N TRP A 228 7.78 -9.99 -16.44
CA TRP A 228 6.60 -9.43 -17.10
C TRP A 228 6.34 -7.97 -16.74
N GLY A 229 7.03 -7.47 -15.70
CA GLY A 229 6.71 -6.21 -15.05
C GLY A 229 6.97 -4.99 -15.94
N ARG A 230 6.09 -4.00 -15.83
CA ARG A 230 6.18 -2.73 -16.59
C ARG A 230 6.18 -1.51 -15.70
N VAL A 231 6.41 -1.68 -14.41
CA VAL A 231 6.40 -0.58 -13.46
C VAL A 231 7.43 -0.84 -12.37
N LYS A 232 8.12 0.22 -11.95
CA LYS A 232 9.15 0.17 -10.91
C LYS A 232 9.13 1.42 -10.05
N LEU A 233 9.73 1.30 -8.86
CA LEU A 233 10.01 2.44 -8.00
C LEU A 233 11.45 2.90 -8.21
N VAL A 234 11.63 4.22 -8.28
CA VAL A 234 12.96 4.85 -8.31
C VAL A 234 13.07 5.78 -7.13
N PHE A 235 14.18 5.66 -6.40
CA PHE A 235 14.50 6.56 -5.29
C PHE A 235 14.52 8.01 -5.79
N ALA A 236 13.77 8.90 -5.12
CA ALA A 236 13.73 10.32 -5.47
C ALA A 236 14.42 11.18 -4.41
N SER A 237 14.14 10.95 -3.13
CA SER A 237 14.74 11.71 -2.04
C SER A 237 14.60 11.02 -0.70
N LEU A 238 15.59 11.24 0.17
CA LEU A 238 15.58 10.81 1.56
C LEU A 238 15.21 11.96 2.51
N LEU A 239 14.30 11.68 3.42
CA LEU A 239 13.82 12.59 4.46
C LEU A 239 14.06 11.98 5.84
N ASN A 240 14.32 12.82 6.83
CA ASN A 240 14.58 12.39 8.21
C ASN A 240 13.68 13.19 9.17
N PRO A 241 12.49 12.66 9.50
CA PRO A 241 11.55 13.29 10.43
C PRO A 241 12.08 13.41 11.86
N LEU A 242 13.00 12.53 12.28
CA LEU A 242 13.59 12.57 13.63
C LEU A 242 14.32 13.88 13.91
N LYS A 243 14.75 14.60 12.85
CA LYS A 243 15.37 15.92 13.00
C LYS A 243 14.46 16.94 13.71
N TYR A 244 13.15 16.74 13.69
CA TYR A 244 12.18 17.61 14.37
C TYR A 244 11.87 17.19 15.81
N LEU A 245 12.39 16.05 16.25
CA LEU A 245 12.23 15.51 17.61
C LEU A 245 13.46 15.77 18.50
N LYS A 246 14.47 16.49 17.98
CA LYS A 246 15.82 16.71 18.56
C LYS A 246 15.89 17.34 19.96
N ASN A 247 14.79 17.84 20.52
CA ASN A 247 14.76 18.34 21.91
C ASN A 247 14.76 17.20 22.96
N LEU A 248 15.05 15.96 22.55
CA LEU A 248 15.18 14.79 23.41
C LEU A 248 16.68 14.42 23.46
N SER A 249 17.47 15.20 24.19
CA SER A 249 18.95 15.10 24.20
C SER A 249 19.51 13.77 24.68
N ASP A 250 18.70 12.89 25.29
CA ASP A 250 19.17 11.62 25.87
C ASP A 250 18.49 10.34 25.31
N MET A 251 17.52 10.45 24.39
CA MET A 251 16.69 9.30 23.95
C MET A 251 16.67 9.04 22.44
N SER A 252 17.57 9.61 21.65
CA SER A 252 17.51 9.52 20.18
C SER A 252 17.54 8.09 19.62
N TRP A 253 18.13 7.14 20.34
CA TRP A 253 18.26 5.73 19.94
C TRP A 253 17.02 4.87 20.21
N GLY A 254 16.02 5.39 20.95
CA GLY A 254 14.78 4.69 21.26
C GLY A 254 13.53 5.29 20.62
N ILE A 255 13.67 6.34 19.81
CA ILE A 255 12.54 6.97 19.13
C ILE A 255 12.17 6.13 17.91
N GLN A 256 10.93 5.69 17.86
CA GLN A 256 10.36 4.93 16.74
C GLN A 256 9.19 5.68 16.13
N LEU A 257 9.09 5.66 14.81
CA LEU A 257 7.97 6.25 14.08
C LEU A 257 6.94 5.18 13.74
N LEU A 258 5.72 5.37 14.21
CA LEU A 258 4.69 4.32 14.25
C LEU A 258 3.67 4.42 13.12
N CYS A 259 3.35 5.64 12.67
CA CYS A 259 2.31 5.85 11.66
C CYS A 259 2.52 7.17 10.91
N MET A 260 1.95 7.25 9.71
CA MET A 260 1.98 8.45 8.86
C MET A 260 0.61 8.69 8.24
N VAL A 261 0.16 9.94 8.32
CA VAL A 261 -1.06 10.41 7.67
C VAL A 261 -0.72 11.61 6.80
N ARG A 262 -1.29 11.63 5.60
CA ARG A 262 -1.21 12.75 4.65
C ARG A 262 -2.43 13.64 4.83
N THR A 263 -2.23 14.96 4.78
CA THR A 263 -3.34 15.92 4.73
C THR A 263 -3.92 16.02 3.32
N MET A 264 -5.25 16.21 3.24
CA MET A 264 -5.97 16.38 1.97
C MET A 264 -5.80 17.79 1.35
N SER A 265 -4.78 18.56 1.78
CA SER A 265 -4.55 19.94 1.36
C SER A 265 -3.78 20.04 0.05
N GLU A 266 -3.82 21.23 -0.54
CA GLU A 266 -3.09 21.56 -1.76
C GLU A 266 -1.57 21.39 -1.69
N SER A 267 -0.99 21.56 -0.50
CA SER A 267 0.36 21.15 -0.16
C SER A 267 0.33 19.81 0.55
N VAL A 268 1.22 18.90 0.17
CA VAL A 268 1.27 17.55 0.75
C VAL A 268 2.01 17.65 2.08
N ASN A 269 1.26 17.85 3.15
CA ASN A 269 1.78 17.83 4.50
C ASN A 269 1.60 16.44 5.10
N LEU A 270 2.54 16.06 5.95
CA LEU A 270 2.59 14.78 6.62
C LEU A 270 2.54 14.99 8.12
N LEU A 271 1.71 14.20 8.77
CA LEU A 271 1.68 14.02 10.22
C LEU A 271 2.23 12.64 10.53
N ILE A 272 3.26 12.58 11.36
CA ILE A 272 3.96 11.35 11.69
C ILE A 272 3.92 11.14 13.20
N GLY A 273 3.36 10.01 13.63
CA GLY A 273 3.28 9.63 15.04
C GLY A 273 4.53 8.91 15.52
N SER A 274 4.93 9.15 16.76
CA SER A 274 6.08 8.48 17.40
C SER A 274 5.69 7.76 18.70
N ASN A 275 6.51 6.80 19.13
CA ASN A 275 6.34 6.08 20.39
C ASN A 275 6.48 6.95 21.65
N VAL A 276 7.10 8.13 21.53
CA VAL A 276 7.24 9.10 22.64
C VAL A 276 6.05 10.06 22.79
N GLY A 277 4.94 9.79 22.08
CA GLY A 277 3.71 10.60 22.18
C GLY A 277 3.81 11.97 21.50
N LYS A 278 4.83 12.20 20.67
CA LYS A 278 4.98 13.43 19.86
C LYS A 278 4.57 13.18 18.42
N ILE A 279 4.01 14.21 17.78
CA ILE A 279 3.65 14.20 16.37
C ILE A 279 4.60 15.15 15.62
N VAL A 280 5.22 14.65 14.55
CA VAL A 280 6.02 15.45 13.63
C VAL A 280 5.14 15.92 12.49
N HIS A 281 5.17 17.23 12.22
CA HIS A 281 4.51 17.84 11.07
C HIS A 281 5.56 18.34 10.07
N MET A 282 5.50 17.88 8.83
CA MET A 282 6.46 18.27 7.79
C MET A 282 5.88 18.24 6.38
N HIS A 283 6.49 18.99 5.47
CA HIS A 283 6.16 18.94 4.06
C HIS A 283 6.94 17.82 3.34
N VAL A 284 6.35 17.25 2.29
CA VAL A 284 7.02 16.23 1.44
C VAL A 284 8.28 16.75 0.74
N SER A 285 8.46 18.07 0.59
CA SER A 285 9.72 18.65 0.10
C SER A 285 10.85 18.66 1.16
N GLY A 286 10.59 18.17 2.37
CA GLY A 286 11.55 18.16 3.48
C GLY A 286 11.61 19.46 4.29
N ALA A 287 10.88 20.50 3.88
CA ALA A 287 10.78 21.75 4.63
C ALA A 287 9.95 21.55 5.91
N ALA A 288 10.42 22.17 7.00
CA ALA A 288 9.64 22.30 8.23
C ALA A 288 8.42 23.17 7.94
N VAL A 289 7.22 22.68 8.29
CA VAL A 289 6.00 23.48 8.20
C VAL A 289 5.66 23.88 9.62
N GLN A 290 5.44 25.18 9.85
CA GLN A 290 4.83 25.58 11.12
C GLN A 290 3.50 24.85 11.27
N PRO A 291 3.18 24.26 12.44
CA PRO A 291 1.90 23.60 12.63
C PRO A 291 0.79 24.60 12.30
N VAL A 292 0.10 24.36 11.18
CA VAL A 292 -1.09 25.15 10.85
C VAL A 292 -2.20 24.53 11.68
N PRO A 293 -2.78 25.25 12.66
CA PRO A 293 -3.84 24.71 13.49
C PRO A 293 -5.03 24.34 12.59
N VAL A 294 -5.32 23.03 12.50
CA VAL A 294 -6.43 22.48 11.71
C VAL A 294 -7.78 22.85 12.33
N PHE A 295 -7.80 23.20 13.62
CA PHE A 295 -8.97 23.68 14.34
C PHE A 295 -8.75 25.09 14.88
N LYS A 296 -9.45 26.07 14.31
CA LYS A 296 -9.68 27.36 14.97
C LYS A 296 -11.01 27.25 15.71
N ASN A 297 -10.95 27.18 17.04
CA ASN A 297 -12.17 27.36 17.83
C ASN A 297 -12.77 28.75 17.54
N ALA A 298 -14.10 28.88 17.63
CA ALA A 298 -14.82 30.15 17.45
C ALA A 298 -14.32 31.29 18.34
N SER A 299 -13.51 30.99 19.37
CA SER A 299 -12.86 31.96 20.26
C SER A 299 -11.49 32.46 19.76
N GLY A 300 -11.03 32.10 18.57
CA GLY A 300 -9.76 32.57 18.00
C GLY A 300 -8.50 32.17 18.78
N LYS A 301 -8.60 31.24 19.73
CA LYS A 301 -7.45 30.74 20.51
C LYS A 301 -6.96 29.44 19.89
N GLU A 302 -5.76 29.51 19.36
CA GLU A 302 -4.99 28.36 18.89
C GLU A 302 -4.54 27.55 20.12
N LYS A 303 -4.89 26.27 20.18
CA LYS A 303 -4.28 25.32 21.11
C LYS A 303 -3.43 24.37 20.27
N CYS A 304 -2.13 24.36 20.54
CA CYS A 304 -1.22 23.32 20.09
C CYS A 304 -1.54 21.99 20.77
#